data_AF-A0A4Y9SGE2-F1
#
_entry.id   AF-A0A4Y9SGE2-F1
#
_cell.length_a   1.000
_cell.length_b   1.000
_cell.length_c   1.000
_cell.angle_alpha   90.00
_cell.angle_beta   90.00
_cell.angle_gamma   90.00
#
_symmetry.space_group_name_H-M   'P 1'
#
loop_
_entity.id
_entity.type
_entity.pdbx_description
1 polymer ?
#
loop_
_entity_poly.entity_id
_entity_poly.type
_entity_poly.pdbx_seq_one_letter_code
_entity_poly.pdbx_strand_id
1 'polypeptide(L)'
;MSEKHIRNLTTLVALRNTEVERLQSEIAEKESLRERYQRNVERLTSLYTNSGASGNLHPALAGNCGDYKQAVMQMVENHKVDLHLHEADMAVSQQALNAAWAKREVLGKVLDKQQKIVNQQKNAKERRQHDDLATQLWLRGQK
;
A
#
# COMPACT_ATOMS: atom_id res chain seq x y z
N MET A 1 -26.21 -22.52 -2.32
CA MET A 1 -24.88 -22.15 -1.78
C MET A 1 -24.99 -22.03 -0.26
N SER A 2 -24.03 -22.55 0.51
CA SER A 2 -24.11 -22.59 1.98
C SER A 2 -23.62 -21.27 2.60
N GLU A 3 -24.20 -20.85 3.72
CA GLU A 3 -23.73 -19.72 4.55
C GLU A 3 -22.24 -19.87 4.94
N LYS A 4 -21.75 -21.11 5.04
CA LYS A 4 -20.32 -21.41 5.26
C LYS A 4 -19.42 -20.84 4.15
N HIS A 5 -19.89 -20.83 2.91
CA HIS A 5 -19.13 -20.31 1.77
C HIS A 5 -19.02 -18.78 1.82
N ILE A 6 -20.09 -18.08 2.19
CA ILE A 6 -20.08 -16.62 2.41
C ILE A 6 -19.10 -16.29 3.54
N ARG A 7 -19.18 -16.99 4.67
CA ARG A 7 -18.27 -16.78 5.80
C ARG A 7 -16.81 -16.93 5.40
N ASN A 8 -16.48 -17.96 4.63
CA ASN A 8 -15.13 -18.17 4.13
C ASN A 8 -14.66 -17.03 3.20
N LEU A 9 -15.53 -16.56 2.29
CA LEU A 9 -15.22 -15.42 1.41
C LEU A 9 -15.03 -14.13 2.21
N THR A 10 -15.85 -13.88 3.23
CA THR A 10 -15.68 -12.75 4.15
C THR A 10 -14.32 -12.80 4.84
N THR A 11 -13.93 -13.96 5.38
CA THR A 11 -12.61 -14.14 6.00
C THR A 11 -11.48 -13.89 4.99
N LEU A 12 -11.61 -14.38 3.76
CA LEU A 12 -10.61 -14.15 2.71
C LEU A 12 -10.48 -12.67 2.34
N VAL A 13 -11.59 -11.94 2.25
CA VAL A 13 -11.57 -10.49 2.00
C VAL A 13 -10.88 -9.77 3.16
N ALA A 14 -11.19 -10.13 4.41
CA ALA A 14 -10.56 -9.54 5.59
C ALA A 14 -9.03 -9.77 5.59
N LEU A 15 -8.57 -10.99 5.32
CA LEU A 15 -7.14 -11.31 5.21
C LEU A 15 -6.45 -10.48 4.12
N ARG A 16 -7.12 -10.24 2.98
CA ARG A 16 -6.57 -9.42 1.90
C ARG A 16 -6.57 -7.94 2.25
N ASN A 17 -7.50 -7.48 3.06
CA ASN A 17 -7.51 -6.12 3.57
C ASN A 17 -6.31 -5.87 4.50
N THR A 18 -6.04 -6.79 5.43
CA THR A 18 -4.85 -6.72 6.30
C THR A 18 -3.55 -6.73 5.50
N GLU A 19 -3.48 -7.52 4.43
CA GLU A 19 -2.30 -7.53 3.55
C GLU A 19 -2.09 -6.19 2.83
N VAL A 20 -3.18 -5.56 2.38
CA VAL A 20 -3.14 -4.22 1.78
C VAL A 20 -2.65 -3.18 2.81
N GLU A 21 -3.19 -3.21 4.02
CA GLU A 21 -2.78 -2.30 5.11
C GLU A 21 -1.29 -2.46 5.45
N ARG A 22 -0.80 -3.70 5.54
CA ARG A 22 0.63 -4.00 5.75
C ARG A 22 1.50 -3.39 4.66
N LEU A 23 1.16 -3.62 3.39
CA LEU A 23 1.92 -3.07 2.25
C LEU A 23 1.86 -1.53 2.20
N GLN A 24 0.77 -0.92 2.63
CA GLN A 24 0.68 0.54 2.75
C GLN A 24 1.62 1.09 3.83
N SER A 25 1.69 0.43 4.99
CA SER A 25 2.64 0.80 6.04
C SER A 25 4.08 0.68 5.57
N GLU A 26 4.44 -0.39 4.85
CA GLU A 26 5.78 -0.56 4.30
C GLU A 26 6.15 0.54 3.29
N ILE A 27 5.21 0.97 2.44
CA ILE A 27 5.45 2.08 1.51
C ILE A 27 5.65 3.40 2.28
N ALA A 28 4.90 3.64 3.34
CA ALA A 28 5.08 4.83 4.16
C ALA A 28 6.47 4.86 4.83
N GLU A 29 6.97 3.72 5.31
CA GLU A 29 8.33 3.60 5.85
C GLU A 29 9.39 3.87 4.77
N LYS A 30 9.20 3.34 3.56
CA LYS A 30 10.11 3.59 2.44
C LYS A 30 10.11 5.07 2.02
N GLU A 31 8.99 5.77 2.08
CA GLU A 31 8.92 7.20 1.78
C GLU A 31 9.72 8.02 2.80
N SER A 32 9.61 7.70 4.10
CA SER A 32 10.43 8.32 5.15
C SER A 32 11.94 8.13 4.89
N LEU A 33 12.34 6.94 4.44
CA LEU A 33 13.72 6.67 4.07
C LEU A 33 14.16 7.47 2.84
N ARG A 34 13.31 7.59 1.81
CA ARG A 34 13.56 8.40 0.62
C ARG A 34 13.78 9.87 0.98
N GLU A 35 12.92 10.45 1.82
CA GLU A 35 13.09 11.83 2.31
C GLU A 35 14.42 12.01 3.04
N ARG A 36 14.84 11.03 3.85
CA ARG A 36 16.13 11.08 4.55
C ARG A 36 17.32 11.11 3.59
N TYR A 37 17.28 10.30 2.54
CA TYR A 37 18.31 10.33 1.49
C TYR A 37 18.36 11.67 0.77
N GLN A 38 17.20 12.22 0.40
CA GLN A 38 17.11 13.54 -0.25
C GLN A 38 17.70 14.64 0.63
N ARG A 39 17.32 14.71 1.91
CA ARG A 39 17.88 15.68 2.87
C ARG A 39 19.39 15.53 3.04
N ASN A 40 19.90 14.30 3.04
CA ASN A 40 21.34 14.04 3.14
C ASN A 40 22.08 14.51 1.88
N VAL A 41 21.55 14.23 0.69
CA VAL A 41 22.11 14.70 -0.57
C VAL A 41 22.13 16.23 -0.60
N GLU A 42 21.03 16.89 -0.26
CA GLU A 42 20.95 18.35 -0.18
C GLU A 42 21.98 18.94 0.80
N ARG A 43 22.04 18.38 2.02
CA ARG A 43 22.96 18.83 3.05
C ARG A 43 24.42 18.65 2.61
N LEU A 44 24.80 17.48 2.11
CA LEU A 44 26.17 17.23 1.65
C LEU A 44 26.53 18.09 0.44
N THR A 45 25.57 18.31 -0.47
CA THR A 45 25.74 19.23 -1.60
C THR A 45 26.04 20.64 -1.10
N SER A 46 25.26 21.14 -0.14
CA SER A 46 25.48 22.45 0.46
C SER A 46 26.86 22.60 1.11
N LEU A 47 27.40 21.53 1.72
CA LEU A 47 28.69 21.57 2.38
C LEU A 47 29.83 21.77 1.38
N TYR A 48 29.85 21.02 0.27
CA TYR A 48 30.94 21.13 -0.68
C TYR A 48 30.78 22.36 -1.60
N THR A 49 29.56 22.85 -1.88
CA THR A 49 29.35 24.10 -2.62
C THR A 49 29.83 25.31 -1.82
N ASN A 50 29.63 25.29 -0.49
CA ASN A 50 29.99 26.40 0.40
C ASN A 50 31.43 26.33 0.91
N SER A 51 32.22 25.32 0.50
CA SER A 51 33.61 25.13 0.97
C SER A 51 34.61 26.19 0.46
N GLY A 52 34.17 27.19 -0.31
CA GLY A 52 34.93 28.38 -0.67
C GLY A 52 36.15 28.12 -1.59
N ALA A 53 36.79 29.20 -2.05
CA ALA A 53 38.01 29.11 -2.83
C ALA A 53 39.24 28.99 -1.91
N SER A 54 39.99 27.90 -2.03
CA SER A 54 41.20 27.64 -1.23
C SER A 54 42.48 28.26 -1.80
N GLY A 55 42.38 29.02 -2.90
CA GLY A 55 43.53 29.50 -3.68
C GLY A 55 44.46 30.50 -3.00
N ASN A 56 44.05 31.10 -1.88
CA ASN A 56 44.86 32.04 -1.10
C ASN A 56 45.37 31.44 0.22
N LEU A 57 45.18 30.13 0.41
CA LEU A 57 45.63 29.41 1.60
C LEU A 57 47.06 28.87 1.42
N HIS A 58 47.75 28.63 2.53
CA HIS A 58 49.00 27.89 2.52
C HIS A 58 48.82 26.53 1.81
N PRO A 59 49.77 26.04 0.97
CA PRO A 59 49.56 24.86 0.13
C PRO A 59 49.03 23.61 0.85
N ALA A 60 49.48 23.35 2.08
CA ALA A 60 48.98 22.24 2.90
C ALA A 60 47.47 22.39 3.26
N LEU A 61 47.02 23.62 3.55
CA LEU A 61 45.61 23.90 3.83
C LEU A 61 44.77 23.83 2.56
N ALA A 62 45.33 24.29 1.42
CA ALA A 62 44.67 24.17 0.14
C ALA A 62 44.45 22.70 -0.26
N GLY A 63 45.43 21.83 0.00
CA GLY A 63 45.33 20.38 -0.17
C GLY A 63 44.21 19.77 0.68
N ASN A 64 44.20 20.07 1.99
CA ASN A 64 43.16 19.57 2.90
C ASN A 64 41.74 20.00 2.49
N CYS A 65 41.56 21.24 2.02
CA CYS A 65 40.27 21.70 1.52
C CYS A 65 39.85 20.96 0.24
N GLY A 66 40.80 20.67 -0.65
CA GLY A 66 40.57 19.87 -1.86
C GLY A 66 40.15 18.44 -1.53
N ASP A 67 40.90 17.77 -0.65
CA ASP A 67 40.62 16.39 -0.22
C ASP A 67 39.26 16.29 0.47
N TYR A 68 38.95 17.23 1.37
CA TYR A 68 37.63 17.33 2.00
C TYR A 68 36.52 17.47 0.96
N LYS A 69 36.67 18.40 0.01
CA LYS A 69 35.67 18.64 -1.03
C LYS A 69 35.44 17.41 -1.89
N GLN A 70 36.52 16.74 -2.30
CA GLN A 70 36.45 15.52 -3.09
C GLN A 70 35.78 14.38 -2.32
N ALA A 71 36.10 14.22 -1.03
CA ALA A 71 35.48 13.21 -0.17
C ALA A 71 33.97 13.45 -0.01
N VAL A 72 33.55 14.70 0.23
CA VAL A 72 32.12 15.06 0.33
C VAL A 72 31.41 14.85 -1.01
N MET A 73 32.04 15.20 -2.14
CA MET A 73 31.48 14.94 -3.47
C MET A 73 31.27 13.44 -3.72
N GLN A 74 32.24 12.58 -3.38
CA GLN A 74 32.07 11.13 -3.47
C GLN A 74 30.92 10.63 -2.57
N MET A 75 30.78 11.19 -1.37
CA MET A 75 29.69 10.84 -0.47
C MET A 75 28.32 11.20 -1.06
N VAL A 76 28.20 12.36 -1.72
CA VAL A 76 26.98 12.76 -2.44
C VAL A 76 26.64 11.77 -3.54
N GLU A 77 27.61 11.39 -4.36
CA GLU A 77 27.37 10.46 -5.47
C GLU A 77 26.93 9.08 -4.96
N ASN A 78 27.55 8.57 -3.89
CA ASN A 78 27.10 7.33 -3.25
C ASN A 78 25.66 7.44 -2.75
N HIS A 79 25.30 8.54 -2.07
CA HIS A 79 23.92 8.73 -1.60
C HIS A 79 22.90 8.87 -2.74
N LYS A 80 23.28 9.41 -3.91
CA LYS A 80 22.41 9.43 -5.09
C LYS A 80 22.19 8.04 -5.66
N VAL A 81 23.24 7.21 -5.73
CA VAL A 81 23.13 5.82 -6.17
C VAL A 81 22.20 5.03 -5.23
N ASP A 82 22.39 5.18 -3.91
CA ASP A 82 21.53 4.55 -2.91
C ASP A 82 20.08 5.02 -3.04
N LEU A 83 19.86 6.33 -3.24
CA LEU A 83 18.52 6.88 -3.46
C LEU A 83 17.86 6.27 -4.70
N HIS A 84 18.58 6.17 -5.82
CA HIS A 84 18.04 5.56 -7.04
C HIS A 84 17.70 4.09 -6.87
N LEU A 85 18.56 3.32 -6.19
CA LEU A 85 18.28 1.93 -5.88
C LEU A 85 17.04 1.79 -4.99
N HIS A 86 16.93 2.65 -3.98
CA HIS A 86 15.79 2.69 -3.06
C HIS A 86 14.49 3.06 -3.80
N GLU A 87 14.53 4.04 -4.70
CA GLU A 87 13.36 4.42 -5.52
C GLU A 87 12.93 3.29 -6.48
N ALA A 88 13.88 2.52 -7.01
CA ALA A 88 13.57 1.35 -7.82
C ALA A 88 12.87 0.26 -6.98
N ASP A 89 13.34 -0.01 -5.77
CA ASP A 89 12.71 -0.95 -4.84
C ASP A 89 11.32 -0.46 -4.37
N MET A 90 11.16 0.85 -4.16
CA MET A 90 9.86 1.47 -3.91
C MET A 90 8.88 1.24 -5.05
N ALA A 91 9.31 1.36 -6.31
CA ALA A 91 8.46 1.10 -7.46
C ALA A 91 7.96 -0.36 -7.49
N VAL A 92 8.81 -1.32 -7.12
CA VAL A 92 8.42 -2.73 -6.98
C VAL A 92 7.38 -2.92 -5.87
N SER A 93 7.59 -2.31 -4.70
CA SER A 93 6.59 -2.32 -3.63
C SER A 93 5.26 -1.70 -4.03
N GLN A 94 5.28 -0.60 -4.78
CA GLN A 94 4.06 0.04 -5.29
C GLN A 94 3.29 -0.87 -6.24
N GLN A 95 4.00 -1.59 -7.13
CA GLN A 95 3.38 -2.59 -7.99
C GLN A 95 2.74 -3.73 -7.18
N ALA A 96 3.43 -4.21 -6.13
CA ALA A 96 2.90 -5.23 -5.24
C ALA A 96 1.63 -4.76 -4.52
N LEU A 97 1.62 -3.51 -4.01
CA LEU A 97 0.44 -2.90 -3.40
C LEU A 97 -0.73 -2.81 -4.39
N ASN A 98 -0.48 -2.34 -5.62
CA ASN A 98 -1.52 -2.24 -6.65
C ASN A 98 -2.11 -3.61 -6.98
N ALA A 99 -1.27 -4.65 -7.07
CA ALA A 99 -1.72 -6.02 -7.31
C ALA A 99 -2.54 -6.57 -6.12
N ALA A 100 -2.16 -6.25 -4.88
CA ALA A 100 -2.90 -6.63 -3.68
C ALA A 100 -4.29 -5.96 -3.65
N TRP A 101 -4.37 -4.67 -3.97
CA TRP A 101 -5.63 -3.94 -4.12
C TRP A 101 -6.55 -4.57 -5.14
N ALA A 102 -6.03 -4.87 -6.34
CA ALA A 102 -6.81 -5.50 -7.40
C ALA A 102 -7.40 -6.85 -6.95
N LYS A 103 -6.60 -7.68 -6.28
CA LYS A 103 -7.06 -8.98 -5.73
C LYS A 103 -8.14 -8.79 -4.66
N ARG A 104 -7.95 -7.86 -3.73
CA ARG A 104 -8.92 -7.52 -2.68
C ARG A 104 -10.25 -7.06 -3.27
N GLU A 105 -10.19 -6.20 -4.28
CA GLU A 105 -11.37 -5.66 -4.97
C GLU A 105 -12.17 -6.74 -5.70
N VAL A 106 -11.48 -7.62 -6.44
CA VAL A 106 -12.12 -8.75 -7.12
C VAL A 106 -12.84 -9.66 -6.12
N LEU A 107 -12.19 -9.99 -5.00
CA LEU A 107 -12.81 -10.81 -3.94
C LEU A 107 -14.00 -10.12 -3.29
N GLY A 108 -13.95 -8.79 -3.08
CA GLY A 108 -15.08 -8.00 -2.59
C GLY A 108 -16.29 -8.10 -3.53
N LYS A 109 -16.09 -7.92 -4.84
CA LYS A 109 -17.16 -8.07 -5.84
C LYS A 109 -17.76 -9.47 -5.86
N VAL A 110 -16.93 -10.51 -5.70
CA VAL A 110 -17.40 -11.89 -5.63
C VAL A 110 -18.25 -12.10 -4.37
N LEU A 111 -17.78 -11.62 -3.21
CA LEU A 111 -18.53 -11.68 -1.96
C LEU A 111 -19.90 -11.00 -2.08
N ASP A 112 -19.94 -9.78 -2.61
CA ASP A 112 -21.18 -9.02 -2.81
C ASP A 112 -22.17 -9.75 -3.71
N LYS A 113 -21.69 -10.34 -4.81
CA LYS A 113 -22.52 -11.13 -5.71
C LYS A 113 -23.10 -12.34 -4.99
N GLN A 114 -22.30 -13.07 -4.23
CA GLN A 114 -22.77 -14.24 -3.49
C GLN A 114 -23.77 -13.88 -2.39
N GLN A 115 -23.54 -12.78 -1.68
CA GLN A 115 -24.45 -12.29 -0.66
C GLN A 115 -25.82 -11.94 -1.26
N LYS A 116 -25.85 -11.27 -2.42
CA LYS A 116 -27.09 -10.97 -3.14
C LYS A 116 -27.87 -12.24 -3.51
N ILE A 117 -27.19 -13.26 -4.03
CA ILE A 117 -27.82 -14.54 -4.39
C ILE A 117 -28.45 -15.22 -3.17
N VAL A 118 -27.72 -15.30 -2.06
CA VAL A 118 -28.23 -15.94 -0.84
C VAL A 118 -29.40 -15.15 -0.24
N ASN A 119 -29.33 -13.82 -0.23
CA ASN A 119 -30.43 -12.98 0.24
C ASN A 119 -31.69 -13.15 -0.63
N GLN A 120 -31.54 -13.22 -1.95
CA GLN A 120 -32.66 -13.48 -2.85
C GLN A 120 -33.32 -14.85 -2.58
N GLN A 121 -32.52 -15.89 -2.33
CA GLN A 121 -33.02 -17.22 -1.99
C GLN A 121 -33.76 -17.24 -0.66
N LYS A 122 -33.24 -16.54 0.36
CA LYS A 122 -33.92 -16.37 1.65
C LYS A 122 -35.27 -15.66 1.48
N ASN A 123 -35.28 -14.51 0.80
CA ASN A 123 -36.49 -13.74 0.57
C ASN A 123 -37.53 -14.50 -0.27
N ALA A 124 -37.12 -15.35 -1.21
CA ALA A 124 -38.03 -16.20 -1.97
C ALA A 124 -38.67 -17.28 -1.08
N LYS A 125 -37.88 -17.89 -0.19
CA LYS A 125 -38.36 -18.90 0.76
C LYS A 125 -39.33 -18.30 1.78
N GLU A 126 -38.99 -17.14 2.34
CA GLU A 126 -39.84 -16.41 3.29
C GLU A 126 -41.17 -16.00 2.66
N ARG A 127 -41.15 -15.43 1.44
CA ARG A 127 -42.38 -15.09 0.70
C ARG A 127 -43.27 -16.31 0.50
N ARG A 128 -42.71 -17.43 0.04
CA ARG A 128 -43.46 -18.68 -0.12
C ARG A 128 -44.11 -19.14 1.19
N GLN A 129 -43.39 -19.06 2.31
CA GLN A 129 -43.94 -19.42 3.62
C GLN A 129 -45.11 -18.50 4.03
N HIS A 130 -44.99 -17.19 3.79
CA HIS A 130 -46.06 -16.24 4.03
C HIS A 130 -47.28 -16.48 3.14
N ASP A 131 -47.08 -16.77 1.86
CA ASP A 131 -48.15 -17.08 0.90
C ASP A 131 -48.88 -18.37 1.28
N ASP A 132 -48.13 -19.41 1.68
CA ASP A 132 -48.69 -20.68 2.15
C ASP A 132 -49.54 -20.48 3.43
N LEU A 133 -49.04 -19.67 4.38
CA LEU A 133 -49.78 -19.31 5.60
C LEU A 133 -51.05 -18.51 5.30
N ALA A 134 -50.95 -17.50 4.43
CA ALA A 134 -52.09 -16.68 4.02
C ALA A 134 -53.18 -17.53 3.35
N THR A 135 -52.78 -18.46 2.47
CA THR A 135 -53.68 -19.41 1.81
C THR A 135 -54.40 -20.29 2.82
N GLN A 136 -53.68 -20.83 3.81
CA GLN A 136 -54.29 -21.65 4.87
C GLN A 136 -55.28 -20.87 5.74
N LEU A 137 -54.95 -19.62 6.09
CA LEU A 137 -55.85 -18.76 6.85
C LEU A 137 -57.12 -18.43 6.05
N TRP A 138 -56.99 -18.10 4.77
CA TRP A 138 -58.11 -17.85 3.88
C TRP A 138 -59.04 -19.08 3.77
N LEU A 139 -58.48 -20.27 3.52
CA LEU A 139 -59.25 -21.52 3.45
C LEU A 139 -59.97 -21.85 4.76
N ARG A 140 -59.38 -21.51 5.92
CA ARG A 140 -60.01 -21.72 7.23
C ARG A 140 -61.13 -20.73 7.54
N GLY A 141 -61.05 -19.50 7.00
CA GLY A 141 -62.07 -18.46 7.17
C GLY A 141 -63.28 -18.59 6.23
N GLN A 142 -63.27 -19.54 5.30
CA GLN A 142 -64.40 -19.85 4.42
C GLN A 142 -65.36 -20.93 4.97
N LYS A 143 -65.17 -21.35 6.23
CA LYS A 143 -66.12 -22.18 6.98
C LYS A 143 -66.91 -21.33 7.95
#